data_AF-A0A9D0VYR3-F1
#
_entry.id   AF-A0A9D0VYR3-F1
#
_cell.length_a   1.000
_cell.length_b   1.000
_cell.length_c   1.000
_cell.angle_alpha   90.00
_cell.angle_beta   90.00
_cell.angle_gamma   90.00
#
_symmetry.space_group_name_H-M   'P 1'
#
loop_
_entity.id
_entity.type
_entity.pdbx_description
1 polymer ?
#
loop_
_entity_poly.entity_id
_entity_poly.type
_entity_poly.pdbx_seq_one_letter_code
_entity_poly.pdbx_strand_id
1 'polypeptide(L)'
;MAIGLLGTAASGLQAFQRAIGVAGHNIANANTDGYSRQRVELGTRPPSFTGQGYIGNGVQVQSVERLYDQFLTDRLRSTTSSSSQYETFFQFASRVSNLLGDADAGLNAGLAGFFN
;
A
#
# COMPACT_ATOMS: atom_id res chain seq x y z
N MET A 1 43.97 -16.31 -3.91
CA MET A 1 43.28 -15.63 -5.01
C MET A 1 41.97 -16.32 -5.46
N ALA A 2 41.75 -17.63 -5.27
CA ALA A 2 40.52 -18.31 -5.71
C ALA A 2 39.30 -18.22 -4.75
N ILE A 3 39.52 -17.93 -3.46
CA ILE A 3 38.47 -17.93 -2.42
C ILE A 3 37.46 -16.78 -2.62
N GLY A 4 37.89 -15.65 -3.18
CA GLY A 4 37.02 -14.49 -3.42
C GLY A 4 35.96 -14.75 -4.51
N LEU A 5 36.34 -15.38 -5.62
CA LEU A 5 35.43 -15.64 -6.75
C LEU A 5 34.36 -16.68 -6.44
N LEU A 6 34.71 -17.73 -5.68
CA LEU A 6 33.74 -18.72 -5.24
C LEU A 6 32.72 -18.12 -4.26
N GLY A 7 33.18 -17.26 -3.35
CA GLY A 7 32.31 -16.54 -2.42
C GLY A 7 31.35 -15.57 -3.11
N THR A 8 31.83 -14.82 -4.10
CA THR A 8 30.97 -13.90 -4.87
C THR A 8 29.96 -14.68 -5.71
N ALA A 9 30.38 -15.74 -6.41
CA ALA A 9 29.49 -16.60 -7.18
C ALA A 9 28.41 -17.26 -6.31
N ALA A 10 28.81 -17.80 -5.14
CA ALA A 10 27.88 -18.40 -4.19
C ALA A 10 26.85 -17.38 -3.68
N SER A 11 27.30 -16.16 -3.34
CA SER A 11 26.40 -15.09 -2.90
C SER A 11 25.40 -14.67 -4.00
N GLY A 12 25.86 -14.62 -5.26
CA GLY A 12 25.01 -14.33 -6.42
C GLY A 12 23.94 -15.40 -6.61
N LEU A 13 24.32 -16.68 -6.59
CA LEU A 13 23.36 -17.79 -6.71
C LEU A 13 22.32 -17.75 -5.60
N GLN A 14 22.73 -17.55 -4.35
CA GLN A 14 21.80 -17.46 -3.22
C GLN A 14 20.85 -16.26 -3.34
N ALA A 15 21.34 -15.10 -3.80
CA ALA A 15 20.52 -13.92 -4.01
C ALA A 15 19.48 -14.15 -5.12
N PHE A 16 19.89 -14.73 -6.25
CA PHE A 16 18.97 -15.04 -7.36
C PHE A 16 17.98 -16.15 -7.01
N GLN A 17 18.38 -17.16 -6.23
CA GLN A 17 17.46 -18.18 -5.74
C GLN A 17 16.32 -17.54 -4.93
N ARG A 18 16.62 -16.57 -4.06
CA ARG A 18 15.60 -15.80 -3.33
C ARG A 18 14.74 -14.95 -4.26
N ALA A 19 15.35 -14.30 -5.26
CA ALA A 19 14.62 -13.53 -6.26
C ALA A 19 13.62 -14.38 -7.05
N ILE A 20 14.01 -15.61 -7.43
CA ILE A 20 13.11 -16.58 -8.06
C ILE A 20 11.98 -16.99 -7.11
N GLY A 21 12.27 -17.19 -5.82
CA GLY A 21 11.25 -17.47 -4.82
C GLY A 21 10.19 -16.36 -4.72
N VAL A 22 10.62 -15.09 -4.72
CA VAL A 22 9.70 -13.94 -4.75
C VAL A 22 8.93 -13.86 -6.06
N ALA A 23 9.57 -14.15 -7.20
CA ALA A 23 8.88 -14.25 -8.48
C ALA A 23 7.79 -15.34 -8.46
N GLY A 24 8.08 -16.52 -7.91
CA GLY A 24 7.11 -17.59 -7.73
C GLY A 24 5.95 -17.19 -6.81
N HIS A 25 6.24 -16.52 -5.70
CA HIS A 25 5.22 -15.98 -4.80
C HIS A 25 4.31 -14.95 -5.49
N ASN A 26 4.89 -14.06 -6.31
CA ASN A 26 4.13 -13.10 -7.10
C ASN A 26 3.21 -13.79 -8.12
N ILE A 27 3.72 -14.80 -8.84
CA ILE A 27 2.95 -15.54 -9.85
C ILE A 27 1.79 -16.29 -9.17
N ALA A 28 2.06 -16.96 -8.04
CA ALA A 28 1.04 -17.71 -7.31
C ALA A 28 -0.10 -16.83 -6.80
N ASN A 29 0.18 -15.55 -6.49
CA ASN A 29 -0.80 -14.58 -5.98
C ASN A 29 -1.25 -13.56 -7.03
N ALA A 30 -0.94 -13.77 -8.31
CA ALA A 30 -1.24 -12.79 -9.36
C ALA A 30 -2.74 -12.49 -9.51
N ASN A 31 -3.60 -13.46 -9.15
CA ASN A 31 -5.06 -13.33 -9.20
C ASN A 31 -5.70 -13.13 -7.83
N THR A 32 -4.92 -12.90 -6.78
CA THR A 32 -5.44 -12.63 -5.43
C THR A 32 -5.80 -11.16 -5.32
N ASP A 33 -7.06 -10.85 -5.04
CA ASP A 33 -7.50 -9.46 -4.89
C ASP A 33 -6.76 -8.75 -3.74
N GLY A 34 -6.40 -7.48 -3.96
CA GLY A 34 -5.59 -6.70 -3.03
C GLY A 34 -4.10 -7.12 -2.92
N TYR A 35 -3.63 -8.11 -3.69
CA TYR A 35 -2.22 -8.46 -3.71
C TYR A 35 -1.38 -7.38 -4.39
N SER A 36 -0.26 -7.00 -3.76
CA SER A 36 0.73 -6.10 -4.36
C SER A 36 2.01 -6.88 -4.61
N ARG A 37 2.46 -6.83 -5.87
CA ARG A 37 3.68 -7.49 -6.33
C ARG A 37 4.88 -7.05 -5.51
N GLN A 38 5.75 -7.98 -5.21
CA GLN A 38 7.00 -7.73 -4.51
C GLN A 38 8.20 -7.70 -5.47
N ARG A 39 9.17 -6.82 -5.22
CA ARG A 39 10.44 -6.72 -5.93
C ARG A 39 11.59 -6.93 -4.97
N VAL A 40 12.58 -7.70 -5.40
CA VAL A 40 13.82 -7.90 -4.65
C VAL A 40 14.82 -6.83 -5.03
N GLU A 41 15.29 -6.07 -4.05
CA GLU A 41 16.41 -5.14 -4.22
C GLU A 41 17.71 -5.84 -3.85
N LEU A 42 18.67 -5.79 -4.76
CA LEU A 42 19.99 -6.38 -4.59
C LEU A 42 20.97 -5.29 -4.16
N GLY A 43 21.71 -5.55 -3.09
CA GLY A 43 22.74 -4.67 -2.55
C GLY A 43 24.11 -5.33 -2.56
N THR A 44 25.16 -4.52 -2.67
CA THR A 44 26.54 -4.99 -2.52
C THR A 44 26.84 -5.30 -1.06
N ARG A 45 27.54 -6.40 -0.81
CA ARG A 45 28.00 -6.73 0.54
C ARG A 45 29.18 -5.81 0.92
N PRO A 46 29.33 -5.43 2.21
CA PRO A 46 30.46 -4.62 2.66
C PRO A 46 31.79 -5.25 2.19
N PRO A 47 32.71 -4.47 1.59
CA PRO A 47 33.95 -5.02 1.07
C PRO A 47 34.91 -5.39 2.20
N SER A 48 35.78 -6.38 1.96
CA SER A 48 36.84 -6.76 2.90
C SER A 48 38.09 -5.93 2.62
N PHE A 49 38.69 -5.38 3.67
CA PHE A 49 40.00 -4.75 3.54
C PHE A 49 41.08 -5.84 3.51
N THR A 50 41.90 -5.81 2.48
CA THR A 50 43.17 -6.53 2.42
C THR A 50 44.26 -5.46 2.46
N GLY A 51 45.44 -5.70 3.03
CA GLY A 51 46.46 -4.64 3.19
C GLY A 51 46.91 -3.89 1.91
N GLN A 52 46.39 -4.28 0.74
CA GLN A 52 46.60 -3.65 -0.58
C GLN A 52 45.34 -2.95 -1.14
N GLY A 53 44.21 -2.94 -0.42
CA GLY A 53 42.95 -2.31 -0.84
C GLY A 53 41.69 -3.09 -0.45
N TYR A 54 40.53 -2.55 -0.84
CA TYR A 54 39.22 -3.16 -0.60
C TYR A 54 38.84 -4.14 -1.72
N ILE A 55 38.37 -5.33 -1.34
CA ILE A 55 37.87 -6.36 -2.25
C ILE A 55 36.38 -6.54 -2.00
N GLY A 56 35.57 -6.53 -3.07
CA GLY A 56 34.13 -6.75 -2.99
C GLY A 56 33.77 -8.17 -2.57
N ASN A 57 32.79 -8.30 -1.67
CA ASN A 57 32.35 -9.59 -1.10
C ASN A 57 31.09 -10.18 -1.76
N GLY A 58 30.71 -9.65 -2.92
CA GLY A 58 29.56 -10.12 -3.70
C GLY A 58 28.27 -9.36 -3.38
N VAL A 59 27.14 -10.02 -3.59
CA VAL A 59 25.79 -9.42 -3.56
C VAL A 59 24.94 -10.09 -2.49
N GLN A 60 23.98 -9.35 -1.96
CA GLN A 60 22.96 -9.86 -1.05
C GLN A 60 21.60 -9.24 -1.38
N VAL A 61 20.53 -9.88 -0.91
CA VAL A 61 19.20 -9.26 -0.91
C VAL A 61 19.18 -8.19 0.18
N GLN A 62 18.94 -6.94 -0.20
CA GLN A 62 18.88 -5.80 0.72
C GLN A 62 17.47 -5.66 1.30
N SER A 63 16.46 -5.70 0.45
CA SER A 63 15.05 -5.59 0.83
C SER A 63 14.17 -6.35 -0.17
N VAL A 64 12.94 -6.65 0.27
CA VAL A 64 11.86 -7.07 -0.62
C VAL A 64 10.75 -6.03 -0.47
N GLU A 65 10.57 -5.22 -1.50
CA GLU A 65 9.69 -4.06 -1.47
C GLU A 65 8.42 -4.33 -2.25
N ARG A 66 7.32 -3.73 -1.79
CA ARG A 66 6.04 -3.81 -2.50
C ARG A 66 6.04 -2.78 -3.62
N LEU A 67 5.75 -3.24 -4.84
CA LEU A 67 5.40 -2.38 -5.96
C LEU A 67 3.96 -1.92 -5.77
N TYR A 68 3.79 -0.74 -5.18
CA TYR A 68 2.53 -0.03 -5.14
C TYR A 68 2.81 1.45 -5.37
N ASP A 69 1.84 2.15 -5.94
CA ASP A 69 1.90 3.59 -6.08
C ASP A 69 1.38 4.23 -4.80
N GLN A 70 2.30 4.76 -4.00
CA GLN A 70 1.98 5.42 -2.74
C GLN A 70 1.09 6.65 -2.95
N PHE A 71 1.34 7.43 -4.01
CA PHE A 71 0.55 8.63 -4.31
C PHE A 71 -0.90 8.26 -4.66
N LEU A 72 -1.12 7.26 -5.51
CA LEU A 72 -2.46 6.77 -5.82
C LEU A 72 -3.16 6.21 -4.58
N THR A 73 -2.43 5.49 -3.73
CA THR A 73 -2.97 4.92 -2.49
C THR A 73 -3.43 6.02 -1.53
N ASP A 74 -2.61 7.06 -1.36
CA ASP A 74 -2.95 8.20 -0.50
C ASP A 74 -4.11 9.01 -1.08
N ARG A 75 -4.17 9.18 -2.40
CA ARG A 75 -5.30 9.85 -3.08
C ARG A 75 -6.60 9.08 -2.92
N LEU A 76 -6.55 7.75 -3.09
CA LEU A 76 -7.70 6.87 -2.88
C LEU A 76 -8.20 6.99 -1.44
N ARG A 77 -7.30 6.88 -0.45
CA ARG A 77 -7.63 7.02 0.97
C ARG A 77 -8.31 8.36 1.28
N SER A 78 -7.73 9.46 0.80
CA SER A 78 -8.27 10.81 1.02
C SER A 78 -9.65 10.97 0.38
N THR A 79 -9.81 10.52 -0.86
CA THR A 79 -11.07 10.65 -1.61
C THR A 79 -12.17 9.80 -0.99
N THR A 80 -11.87 8.56 -0.59
CA THR A 80 -12.81 7.70 0.13
C THR A 80 -13.23 8.32 1.47
N SER A 81 -12.29 8.91 2.22
CA SER A 81 -12.60 9.58 3.47
C SER A 81 -13.56 10.76 3.27
N SER A 82 -13.31 11.62 2.26
CA SER A 82 -14.20 12.73 1.93
C SER A 82 -15.57 12.24 1.45
N SER A 83 -15.60 11.20 0.62
CA SER A 83 -16.87 10.59 0.17
C SER A 83 -17.71 10.09 1.33
N SER A 84 -17.10 9.38 2.29
CA SER A 84 -17.81 8.88 3.48
C SER A 84 -18.32 10.03 4.37
N GLN A 85 -17.57 11.12 4.46
CA GLN A 85 -18.00 12.31 5.18
C GLN A 85 -19.24 12.93 4.52
N TYR A 86 -19.24 13.10 3.20
CA TYR A 86 -20.38 13.64 2.47
C TYR A 86 -21.60 12.72 2.52
N GLU A 87 -21.40 11.41 2.42
CA GLU A 87 -22.47 10.42 2.59
C GLU A 87 -23.12 10.53 3.97
N THR A 88 -22.30 10.63 5.02
CA THR A 88 -22.80 10.82 6.40
C THR A 88 -23.58 12.12 6.55
N PHE A 89 -23.05 13.22 5.99
CA PHE A 89 -23.72 14.51 6.00
C PHE A 89 -25.06 14.45 5.26
N PHE A 90 -25.08 13.83 4.08
CA PHE A 90 -26.29 13.64 3.29
C PHE A 90 -27.33 12.85 4.08
N GLN A 91 -26.96 11.75 4.74
CA GLN A 91 -27.89 10.97 5.57
C GLN A 91 -28.50 11.81 6.70
N PHE A 92 -27.73 12.66 7.38
CA PHE A 92 -28.28 13.56 8.40
C PHE A 92 -29.17 14.65 7.80
N ALA A 93 -28.75 15.27 6.70
CA ALA A 93 -29.54 16.29 6.01
C ALA A 93 -30.88 15.73 5.50
N SER A 94 -30.89 14.53 4.94
CA SER A 94 -32.12 13.84 4.52
C SER A 94 -33.05 13.54 5.69
N ARG A 95 -32.52 13.15 6.87
CA ARG A 95 -33.36 12.96 8.07
C ARG A 95 -34.02 14.26 8.51
N VAL A 96 -33.28 15.36 8.54
CA VAL A 96 -33.83 16.69 8.86
C VAL A 96 -34.86 17.11 7.83
N SER A 97 -34.56 16.95 6.53
CA SER A 97 -35.49 17.27 5.45
C SER A 97 -36.80 16.47 5.57
N ASN A 98 -36.71 15.18 5.88
CA ASN A 98 -37.89 14.33 6.05
C ASN A 98 -38.73 14.75 7.26
N LEU A 99 -38.10 15.14 8.39
CA LEU A 99 -38.81 15.64 9.57
C LEU A 99 -39.51 16.97 9.27
N LEU A 100 -38.83 17.90 8.58
CA LEU A 100 -39.39 19.20 8.23
C LEU A 100 -40.52 19.12 7.21
N GLY A 101 -40.42 18.16 6.28
CA GLY A 101 -41.41 17.89 5.23
C GLY A 101 -42.55 16.95 5.65
N ASP A 102 -42.58 16.51 6.91
CA ASP A 102 -43.66 15.67 7.43
C ASP A 102 -44.98 16.45 7.47
N ALA A 103 -46.06 15.84 6.98
CA ALA A 103 -47.36 16.49 6.86
C ALA A 103 -48.04 16.69 8.22
N ASP A 104 -47.78 15.80 9.19
CA ASP A 104 -48.44 15.80 10.50
C ASP A 104 -47.60 16.51 11.58
N ALA A 105 -46.27 16.39 11.51
CA ALA A 105 -45.34 16.94 12.52
C ALA A 105 -44.32 17.95 11.97
N GLY A 106 -44.39 18.28 10.67
CA GLY A 106 -43.48 19.23 10.04
C GLY A 106 -43.78 20.69 10.39
N LEU A 107 -42.86 21.58 9.99
CA LEU A 107 -42.97 23.03 10.28
C LEU A 107 -44.28 23.65 9.77
N ASN A 108 -44.83 23.13 8.68
CA ASN A 108 -46.06 23.65 8.09
C ASN A 108 -47.27 23.42 9.02
N ALA A 109 -47.39 22.22 9.59
CA ALA A 109 -48.45 21.90 10.56
C ALA A 109 -48.31 22.76 11.84
N GLY A 110 -47.08 22.94 12.34
CA GLY A 110 -46.80 23.79 13.50
C GLY A 110 -47.11 25.27 13.26
N LEU A 111 -46.77 25.82 12.09
CA LEU A 111 -47.07 27.21 11.73
C LEU A 111 -48.58 27.43 11.52
N ALA A 112 -49.27 26.49 10.87
CA ALA A 112 -50.72 26.58 10.68
C ALA A 112 -51.50 26.54 12.01
N GLY A 113 -50.99 25.83 13.02
CA GLY A 113 -51.55 25.81 14.36
C GLY A 113 -51.27 27.07 15.20
N PHE A 114 -50.23 27.84 14.88
CA PHE A 114 -49.90 29.08 15.58
C PHE A 114 -50.71 30.30 15.11
N PHE A 115 -51.08 30.34 13.82
CA PHE A 115 -51.79 31.46 13.20
C PHE A 115 -53.32 31.29 13.11
N ASN A 116 -53.86 30.15 13.56
CA ASN A 116 -55.29 29.97 13.85
C ASN A 116 -55.60 30.33 15.30
#